data_AF-A0A7W9X8C2-F1
#
_entry.id   AF-A0A7W9X8C2-F1
#
_cell.length_a   1.000
_cell.length_b   1.000
_cell.length_c   1.000
_cell.angle_alpha   90.00
_cell.angle_beta   90.00
_cell.angle_gamma   90.00
#
_symmetry.space_group_name_H-M   'P 1'
#
loop_
_entity.id
_entity.type
_entity.pdbx_description
1 polymer ?
#
loop_
_entity_poly.entity_id
_entity_poly.type
_entity_poly.pdbx_seq_one_letter_code
_entity_poly.pdbx_strand_id
1 'polypeptide(L)'
;MLKKIVLLLLCFWYTLHADAMPPTGNADSLKYALRLNDQYLKEKKLITYIKTYYGYISIDSIKSANARMHEIFLKNNLEDSRAFELFSESIYQNRLLHINEAKTALFAAVELVAKSNDHYLLYEFLTHIAFIQSYEGNAIGAISSFRMAKRETIILNDAYLQAAVNVNISDIYYRYNFYNQSLYYLSQALIISIKHKVREPRLKNVIYYNISENYFRMGRLDSLENYNQKLKDSKDKSYKLYTYIKRTDYYLDLLQHNYKSAIGNILILQKDRLYKFESLDKQNLAIAYYNDNTLDSAKKLIEQVLVDKAQNNHPEIKYNLYELLGEIAVKQNDQKQAAINFNMALQQSKDNTNKLIEVGDVALRMKLDDVENAYNQHVETYKNERLWLIMVVIVALLTIAFITLFYRNIKQKRHYEKLLFAAQKEEISFINSHNIRKHLSNILGIIDVINNSEDKGKEYLEAENYLTYSAKKLDEAIKNISEKLEDGD
;
A
#
# COMPACT_ATOMS: atom_id res chain seq x y z
N MET A 1 19.40 -32.46 50.23
CA MET A 1 19.59 -31.03 49.85
C MET A 1 20.69 -30.80 48.81
N LEU A 2 21.75 -31.63 48.73
CA LEU A 2 22.83 -31.48 47.73
C LEU A 2 22.38 -31.50 46.25
N LYS A 3 21.37 -32.30 45.87
CA LYS A 3 20.92 -32.41 44.47
C LYS A 3 20.22 -31.14 43.92
N LYS A 4 19.67 -30.27 44.78
CA LYS A 4 19.03 -29.01 44.34
C LYS A 4 20.03 -27.86 44.19
N ILE A 5 21.18 -27.94 44.88
CA ILE A 5 22.25 -26.92 44.79
C ILE A 5 23.11 -27.16 43.53
N VAL A 6 23.32 -28.42 43.13
CA VAL A 6 24.04 -28.76 41.89
C VAL A 6 23.26 -28.35 40.63
N LEU A 7 21.93 -28.40 40.65
CA LEU A 7 21.09 -27.95 39.52
C LEU A 7 21.11 -26.41 39.36
N LEU A 8 21.19 -25.67 40.46
CA LEU A 8 21.28 -24.20 40.47
C LEU A 8 22.65 -23.70 40.03
N LEU A 9 23.73 -24.43 40.34
CA LEU A 9 25.08 -24.12 39.86
C LEU A 9 25.29 -24.46 38.38
N LEU A 10 24.64 -25.50 37.85
CA LEU A 10 24.65 -25.82 36.41
C LEU A 10 23.87 -24.80 35.57
N CYS A 11 22.83 -24.16 36.12
CA CYS A 11 22.13 -23.06 35.44
C CYS A 11 22.92 -21.74 35.44
N PHE A 12 23.83 -21.53 36.40
CA PHE A 12 24.65 -20.32 36.47
C PHE A 12 25.90 -20.36 35.56
N TRP A 13 26.31 -21.54 35.12
CA TRP A 13 27.46 -21.72 34.22
C TRP A 13 27.09 -21.71 32.73
N TYR A 14 25.80 -21.80 32.38
CA TYR A 14 25.32 -21.61 31.00
C TYR A 14 24.98 -20.16 30.65
N THR A 15 25.10 -19.20 31.58
CA THR A 15 24.82 -17.77 31.36
C THR A 15 26.07 -16.90 31.23
N LEU A 16 27.25 -17.49 31.18
CA LEU A 16 28.52 -16.78 30.97
C LEU A 16 29.27 -17.51 29.85
N HIS A 17 29.51 -16.82 28.73
CA HIS A 17 30.00 -17.32 27.43
C HIS A 17 28.93 -17.80 26.43
N ALA A 18 27.76 -17.14 26.41
CA ALA A 18 27.16 -16.86 25.11
C ALA A 18 27.85 -15.61 24.55
N ASP A 19 29.03 -15.78 23.95
CA ASP A 19 29.40 -14.88 22.88
C ASP A 19 28.22 -14.91 21.91
N ALA A 20 27.58 -13.76 21.75
CA ALA A 20 26.46 -13.62 20.83
C ALA A 20 26.97 -14.00 19.44
N MET A 21 26.75 -15.26 19.05
CA MET A 21 26.95 -15.72 17.70
C MET A 21 26.14 -14.74 16.84
N PRO A 22 26.78 -13.97 15.93
CA PRO A 22 26.04 -13.05 15.10
C PRO A 22 24.99 -13.88 14.35
N PRO A 23 23.73 -13.40 14.22
CA PRO A 23 22.72 -14.15 13.51
C PRO A 23 23.18 -14.29 12.06
N THR A 24 23.82 -15.41 11.74
CA THR A 24 23.94 -15.86 10.37
C THR A 24 22.50 -15.96 9.88
N GLY A 25 22.13 -15.21 8.82
CA GLY A 25 20.74 -15.13 8.38
C GLY A 25 20.12 -16.53 8.36
N ASN A 26 19.13 -16.77 9.23
CA ASN A 26 18.66 -18.12 9.56
C ASN A 26 18.43 -18.90 8.26
N ALA A 27 19.13 -20.02 8.06
CA ALA A 27 18.98 -20.86 6.87
C ALA A 27 17.50 -21.27 6.65
N ASP A 28 16.74 -21.37 7.74
CA ASP A 28 15.30 -21.63 7.73
C ASP A 28 14.49 -20.48 7.10
N SER A 29 14.93 -19.23 7.25
CA SER A 29 14.25 -18.06 6.67
C SER A 29 14.39 -18.00 5.15
N LEU A 30 15.56 -18.36 4.62
CA LEU A 30 15.79 -18.47 3.18
C LEU A 30 15.02 -19.65 2.58
N LYS A 31 15.15 -20.86 3.17
CA LYS A 31 14.40 -22.05 2.71
C LYS A 31 12.90 -21.80 2.70
N TYR A 32 12.39 -21.09 3.71
CA TYR A 32 11.00 -20.68 3.76
C TYR A 32 10.65 -19.72 2.61
N ALA A 33 11.45 -18.67 2.41
CA ALA A 33 11.23 -17.71 1.32
C ALA A 33 11.14 -18.38 -0.05
N LEU A 34 12.07 -19.29 -0.35
CA LEU A 34 12.15 -20.01 -1.63
C LEU A 34 10.93 -20.89 -1.91
N ARG A 35 10.18 -21.31 -0.88
CA ARG A 35 9.00 -22.18 -1.01
C ARG A 35 7.68 -21.42 -1.14
N LEU A 36 7.70 -20.10 -1.09
CA LEU A 36 6.49 -19.29 -1.21
C LEU A 36 5.97 -19.27 -2.65
N ASN A 37 4.66 -19.47 -2.81
CA ASN A 37 4.00 -19.36 -4.11
C ASN A 37 3.60 -17.92 -4.43
N ASP A 38 3.34 -17.10 -3.40
CA ASP A 38 3.10 -15.67 -3.54
C ASP A 38 4.42 -14.96 -3.87
N GLN A 39 4.49 -14.43 -5.09
CA GLN A 39 5.69 -13.83 -5.66
C GLN A 39 6.12 -12.56 -4.91
N TYR A 40 5.17 -11.67 -4.60
CA TYR A 40 5.41 -10.46 -3.81
C TYR A 40 5.97 -10.79 -2.41
N LEU A 41 5.39 -11.78 -1.73
CA LEU A 41 5.85 -12.20 -0.40
C LEU A 41 7.23 -12.88 -0.47
N LYS A 42 7.48 -13.67 -1.53
CA LYS A 42 8.79 -14.31 -1.79
C LYS A 42 9.87 -13.24 -1.95
N GLU A 43 9.70 -12.29 -2.85
CA GLU A 43 10.64 -11.19 -3.09
C GLU A 43 10.90 -10.40 -1.80
N LYS A 44 9.84 -10.06 -1.06
CA LYS A 44 9.95 -9.34 0.20
C LYS A 44 10.81 -10.07 1.22
N LYS A 45 10.65 -11.39 1.32
CA LYS A 45 11.46 -12.23 2.21
C LYS A 45 12.89 -12.38 1.72
N LEU A 46 13.11 -12.52 0.41
CA LEU A 46 14.45 -12.61 -0.19
C LEU A 46 15.23 -11.31 -0.02
N ILE A 47 14.64 -10.15 -0.32
CA ILE A 47 15.26 -8.84 -0.09
C ILE A 47 15.63 -8.66 1.38
N THR A 48 14.71 -9.00 2.30
CA THR A 48 14.98 -8.93 3.74
C THR A 48 16.13 -9.85 4.13
N TYR A 49 16.17 -11.07 3.59
CA TYR A 49 17.24 -12.04 3.84
C TYR A 49 18.59 -11.51 3.36
N ILE A 50 18.69 -11.03 2.12
CA ILE A 50 19.93 -10.50 1.53
C ILE A 50 20.48 -9.36 2.39
N LYS A 51 19.66 -8.35 2.71
CA LYS A 51 20.05 -7.22 3.57
C LYS A 51 20.57 -7.69 4.93
N THR A 52 19.85 -8.62 5.54
CA THR A 52 20.18 -9.14 6.87
C THR A 52 21.47 -9.96 6.84
N TYR A 53 21.63 -10.80 5.83
CA TYR A 53 22.80 -11.65 5.61
C TYR A 53 24.07 -10.80 5.53
N TYR A 54 24.10 -9.81 4.63
CA TYR A 54 25.26 -8.91 4.53
C TYR A 54 25.41 -7.99 5.74
N GLY A 55 24.32 -7.61 6.40
CA GLY A 55 24.34 -6.77 7.60
C GLY A 55 25.17 -7.37 8.75
N TYR A 56 25.07 -8.68 8.97
CA TYR A 56 25.74 -9.35 10.09
C TYR A 56 27.12 -9.93 9.79
N ILE A 57 27.53 -9.97 8.52
CA ILE A 57 28.81 -10.55 8.12
C ILE A 57 29.93 -9.53 8.34
N SER A 58 31.05 -9.96 8.92
CA SER A 58 32.24 -9.11 9.07
C SER A 58 32.87 -8.81 7.71
N ILE A 59 33.57 -7.68 7.61
CA ILE A 59 34.22 -7.27 6.35
C ILE A 59 35.22 -8.33 5.86
N ASP A 60 35.95 -8.97 6.78
CA ASP A 60 36.95 -10.00 6.45
C ASP A 60 36.35 -11.25 5.81
N SER A 61 35.09 -11.56 6.13
CA SER A 61 34.37 -12.72 5.61
C SER A 61 33.43 -12.39 4.44
N ILE A 62 33.38 -11.13 4.00
CA ILE A 62 32.33 -10.68 3.08
C ILE A 62 32.50 -11.25 1.66
N LYS A 63 33.74 -11.50 1.23
CA LYS A 63 34.03 -12.13 -0.07
C LYS A 63 33.54 -13.57 -0.14
N SER A 64 33.82 -14.38 0.90
CA SER A 64 33.35 -15.78 0.97
C SER A 64 31.85 -15.87 1.20
N ALA A 65 31.25 -14.87 1.84
CA ALA A 65 29.81 -14.73 1.95
C ALA A 65 29.15 -14.45 0.59
N ASN A 66 29.71 -13.54 -0.22
CA ASN A 66 29.17 -13.23 -1.55
C ASN A 66 29.22 -14.46 -2.47
N ALA A 67 30.32 -15.22 -2.45
CA ALA A 67 30.42 -16.48 -3.20
C ALA A 67 29.34 -17.49 -2.81
N ARG A 68 29.08 -17.66 -1.50
CA ARG A 68 28.01 -18.54 -1.00
C ARG A 68 26.62 -18.08 -1.40
N MET A 69 26.36 -16.77 -1.40
CA MET A 69 25.08 -16.22 -1.85
C MET A 69 24.85 -16.50 -3.34
N HIS A 70 25.88 -16.35 -4.17
CA HIS A 70 25.80 -16.69 -5.59
C HIS A 70 25.49 -18.17 -5.82
N GLU A 71 26.15 -19.08 -5.10
CA GLU A 71 25.84 -20.52 -5.17
C GLU A 71 24.39 -20.84 -4.78
N ILE A 72 23.85 -20.13 -3.79
CA ILE A 72 22.46 -20.28 -3.35
C ILE A 72 21.50 -19.92 -4.49
N PHE A 73 21.72 -18.79 -5.17
CA PHE A 73 20.85 -18.37 -6.26
C PHE A 73 20.91 -19.34 -7.45
N LEU A 74 22.11 -19.78 -7.84
CA LEU A 74 22.28 -20.78 -8.91
C LEU A 74 21.57 -22.10 -8.62
N LYS A 75 21.64 -22.61 -7.38
CA LYS A 75 21.05 -23.91 -7.01
C LYS A 75 19.52 -23.92 -6.97
N ASN A 76 18.86 -22.76 -6.80
CA ASN A 76 17.42 -22.69 -6.54
C ASN A 76 16.60 -22.18 -7.73
N ASN A 77 17.22 -21.92 -8.89
CA ASN A 77 16.58 -21.53 -10.14
C ASN A 77 15.47 -20.48 -9.97
N LEU A 78 15.80 -19.38 -9.30
CA LEU A 78 14.86 -18.31 -8.99
C LEU A 78 14.45 -17.52 -10.25
N GLU A 79 13.17 -17.19 -10.34
CA GLU A 79 12.71 -16.11 -11.22
C GLU A 79 13.40 -14.80 -10.80
N ASP A 80 13.87 -14.02 -11.77
CA ASP A 80 14.70 -12.83 -11.55
C ASP A 80 15.99 -13.07 -10.71
N SER A 81 16.53 -14.30 -10.70
CA SER A 81 17.78 -14.64 -10.00
C SER A 81 18.91 -13.64 -10.29
N ARG A 82 18.99 -13.15 -11.54
CA ARG A 82 20.01 -12.17 -11.93
C ARG A 82 19.82 -10.80 -11.27
N ALA A 83 18.58 -10.37 -11.05
CA ALA A 83 18.31 -9.12 -10.32
C ALA A 83 18.73 -9.24 -8.85
N PHE A 84 18.41 -10.36 -8.20
CA PHE A 84 18.84 -10.62 -6.82
C PHE A 84 20.36 -10.73 -6.68
N GLU A 85 21.04 -11.34 -7.65
CA GLU A 85 22.50 -11.36 -7.71
C GLU A 85 23.10 -9.96 -7.81
N LEU A 86 22.58 -9.13 -8.72
CA LEU A 86 23.04 -7.76 -8.90
C LEU A 86 22.76 -6.89 -7.67
N PHE A 87 21.62 -7.09 -7.01
CA PHE A 87 21.30 -6.45 -5.74
C PHE A 87 22.24 -6.89 -4.62
N SER A 88 22.51 -8.19 -4.50
CA SER A 88 23.50 -8.75 -3.57
C SER A 88 24.90 -8.17 -3.82
N GLU A 89 25.32 -8.10 -5.07
CA GLU A 89 26.60 -7.51 -5.49
C GLU A 89 26.67 -6.03 -5.11
N SER A 90 25.58 -5.28 -5.28
CA SER A 90 25.51 -3.88 -4.85
C SER A 90 25.78 -3.73 -3.35
N ILE A 91 25.13 -4.55 -2.51
CA ILE A 91 25.34 -4.50 -1.05
C ILE A 91 26.78 -4.91 -0.69
N TYR A 92 27.32 -5.93 -1.34
CA TYR A 92 28.70 -6.39 -1.17
C TYR A 92 29.71 -5.27 -1.47
N GLN A 93 29.59 -4.63 -2.64
CA GLN A 93 30.49 -3.55 -3.05
C GLN A 93 30.33 -2.31 -2.13
N ASN A 94 29.11 -1.97 -1.75
CA ASN A 94 28.85 -0.85 -0.83
C ASN A 94 29.50 -1.09 0.54
N ARG A 95 29.47 -2.33 1.04
CA ARG A 95 30.15 -2.72 2.28
C ARG A 95 31.68 -2.61 2.19
N LEU A 96 32.25 -2.78 0.99
CA LEU A 96 33.67 -2.55 0.69
C LEU A 96 34.00 -1.07 0.40
N LEU A 97 33.01 -0.17 0.49
CA LEU A 97 33.12 1.25 0.14
C LEU A 97 33.42 1.51 -1.35
N HIS A 98 33.15 0.52 -2.22
CA HIS A 98 33.22 0.62 -3.67
C HIS A 98 31.89 1.16 -4.22
N ILE A 99 31.65 2.46 -3.99
CA ILE A 99 30.33 3.07 -4.19
C ILE A 99 29.90 3.09 -5.67
N ASN A 100 30.84 3.28 -6.60
CA ASN A 100 30.54 3.33 -8.03
C ASN A 100 30.14 1.94 -8.57
N GLU A 101 30.83 0.90 -8.13
CA GLU A 101 30.56 -0.50 -8.45
C GLU A 101 29.20 -0.91 -7.87
N ALA A 102 28.92 -0.50 -6.63
CA ALA A 102 27.63 -0.74 -5.99
C ALA A 102 26.46 -0.12 -6.77
N LYS A 103 26.62 1.13 -7.23
CA LYS A 103 25.63 1.81 -8.08
C LYS A 103 25.46 1.14 -9.43
N THR A 104 26.57 0.78 -10.08
CA THR A 104 26.55 0.13 -11.40
C THR A 104 25.77 -1.18 -11.34
N ALA A 105 26.04 -2.02 -10.34
CA ALA A 105 25.29 -3.25 -10.13
C ALA A 105 23.80 -3.00 -9.87
N LEU A 106 23.47 -1.97 -9.09
CA LEU A 106 22.09 -1.65 -8.73
C LEU A 106 21.29 -1.06 -9.90
N PHE A 107 21.89 -0.21 -10.73
CA PHE A 107 21.27 0.28 -11.96
C PHE A 107 21.01 -0.87 -12.94
N ALA A 108 21.96 -1.79 -13.09
CA ALA A 108 21.75 -2.99 -13.90
C ALA A 108 20.60 -3.87 -13.36
N ALA A 109 20.44 -3.96 -12.03
CA ALA A 109 19.31 -4.66 -11.42
C ALA A 109 17.97 -3.98 -11.76
N VAL A 110 17.90 -2.65 -11.68
CA VAL A 110 16.71 -1.86 -12.06
C VAL A 110 16.37 -2.06 -13.53
N GLU A 111 17.35 -1.99 -14.44
CA GLU A 111 17.13 -2.20 -15.87
C GLU A 111 16.60 -3.61 -16.20
N LEU A 112 17.02 -4.61 -15.43
CA LEU A 112 16.52 -5.99 -15.60
C LEU A 112 15.05 -6.07 -15.18
N VAL A 113 14.73 -5.61 -13.97
CA VAL A 113 13.39 -5.70 -13.38
C VAL A 113 12.38 -4.78 -14.07
N ALA A 114 12.83 -3.65 -14.61
CA ALA A 114 11.97 -2.77 -15.41
C ALA A 114 11.38 -3.48 -16.64
N LYS A 115 12.02 -4.53 -17.15
CA LYS A 115 11.50 -5.31 -18.29
C LYS A 115 10.40 -6.28 -17.88
N SER A 116 10.43 -6.80 -16.64
CA SER A 116 9.40 -7.67 -16.09
C SER A 116 8.25 -6.91 -15.44
N ASN A 117 8.37 -5.58 -15.27
CA ASN A 117 7.41 -4.73 -14.55
C ASN A 117 7.15 -5.19 -13.11
N ASP A 118 8.16 -5.77 -12.46
CA ASP A 118 8.04 -6.09 -11.04
C ASP A 118 8.22 -4.83 -10.19
N HIS A 119 7.08 -4.27 -9.82
CA HIS A 119 6.97 -3.03 -9.06
C HIS A 119 7.58 -3.12 -7.65
N TYR A 120 7.60 -4.31 -7.02
CA TYR A 120 8.15 -4.43 -5.67
C TYR A 120 9.68 -4.40 -5.68
N LEU A 121 10.30 -5.16 -6.60
CA LEU A 121 11.75 -5.10 -6.77
C LEU A 121 12.21 -3.73 -7.29
N LEU A 122 11.46 -3.09 -8.20
CA LEU A 122 11.74 -1.71 -8.62
C LEU A 122 11.71 -0.76 -7.43
N TYR A 123 10.66 -0.81 -6.61
CA TYR A 123 10.56 -0.02 -5.38
C TYR A 123 11.78 -0.20 -4.47
N GLU A 124 12.17 -1.45 -4.19
CA GLU A 124 13.28 -1.78 -3.29
C GLU A 124 14.62 -1.30 -3.86
N PHE A 125 14.89 -1.52 -5.14
CA PHE A 125 16.17 -1.14 -5.76
C PHE A 125 16.30 0.38 -5.89
N LEU A 126 15.25 1.07 -6.32
CA LEU A 126 15.22 2.54 -6.39
C LEU A 126 15.41 3.17 -5.00
N THR A 127 14.81 2.58 -3.97
CA THR A 127 15.01 2.98 -2.56
C THR A 127 16.49 2.83 -2.14
N HIS A 128 17.19 1.78 -2.57
CA HIS A 128 18.63 1.61 -2.27
C HIS A 128 19.50 2.59 -3.04
N ILE A 129 19.21 2.85 -4.32
CA ILE A 129 19.90 3.88 -5.11
C ILE A 129 19.80 5.21 -4.38
N ALA A 130 18.60 5.56 -3.92
CA ALA A 130 18.35 6.80 -3.21
C ALA A 130 19.16 6.90 -1.91
N PHE A 131 19.26 5.82 -1.14
CA PHE A 131 20.12 5.80 0.05
C PHE A 131 21.59 6.00 -0.29
N ILE A 132 22.13 5.29 -1.30
CA ILE A 132 23.53 5.47 -1.73
C ILE A 132 23.78 6.92 -2.14
N GLN A 133 22.93 7.48 -3.00
CA GLN A 133 23.03 8.87 -3.43
C GLN A 133 22.94 9.86 -2.26
N SER A 134 22.10 9.57 -1.26
CA SER A 134 22.02 10.38 -0.06
C SER A 134 23.33 10.36 0.75
N TYR A 135 24.00 9.20 0.85
CA TYR A 135 25.30 9.11 1.52
C TYR A 135 26.43 9.81 0.74
N GLU A 136 26.34 9.82 -0.59
CA GLU A 136 27.23 10.60 -1.47
C GLU A 136 26.97 12.12 -1.39
N GLY A 137 25.86 12.55 -0.78
CA GLY A 137 25.42 13.95 -0.74
C GLY A 137 24.75 14.43 -2.02
N ASN A 138 24.38 13.52 -2.93
CA ASN A 138 23.59 13.79 -4.13
C ASN A 138 22.09 13.80 -3.79
N ALA A 139 21.63 14.90 -3.20
CA ALA A 139 20.24 15.04 -2.78
C ALA A 139 19.25 15.03 -3.95
N ILE A 140 19.57 15.64 -5.10
CA ILE A 140 18.70 15.61 -6.28
C ILE A 140 18.46 14.18 -6.74
N GLY A 141 19.54 13.42 -6.92
CA GLY A 141 19.48 12.02 -7.32
C GLY A 141 18.64 11.23 -6.33
N ALA A 142 18.93 11.37 -5.04
CA ALA A 142 18.23 10.65 -3.99
C ALA A 142 16.72 10.95 -3.94
N ILE A 143 16.33 12.23 -4.04
CA ILE A 143 14.91 12.62 -4.10
C ILE A 143 14.27 12.04 -5.37
N SER A 144 14.94 12.13 -6.52
CA SER A 144 14.45 11.58 -7.79
C SER A 144 14.19 10.08 -7.68
N SER A 145 15.16 9.31 -7.20
CA SER A 145 15.03 7.86 -7.01
C SER A 145 13.96 7.48 -5.98
N PHE A 146 13.83 8.20 -4.86
CA PHE A 146 12.71 7.97 -3.94
C PHE A 146 11.34 8.32 -4.56
N ARG A 147 11.24 9.34 -5.41
CA ARG A 147 9.98 9.65 -6.11
C ARG A 147 9.62 8.57 -7.12
N MET A 148 10.59 8.02 -7.84
CA MET A 148 10.37 6.84 -8.69
C MET A 148 9.88 5.66 -7.84
N ALA A 149 10.55 5.36 -6.72
CA ALA A 149 10.12 4.32 -5.80
C ALA A 149 8.69 4.57 -5.28
N LYS A 150 8.33 5.82 -4.98
CA LYS A 150 6.98 6.21 -4.56
C LYS A 150 5.92 5.84 -5.61
N ARG A 151 6.20 6.04 -6.91
CA ARG A 151 5.28 5.66 -7.99
C ARG A 151 5.00 4.15 -7.96
N GLU A 152 6.04 3.35 -7.78
CA GLU A 152 5.88 1.89 -7.64
C GLU A 152 5.03 1.50 -6.43
N THR A 153 5.19 2.19 -5.29
CA THR A 153 4.35 1.92 -4.09
C THR A 153 2.87 2.27 -4.28
N ILE A 154 2.56 3.19 -5.19
CA ILE A 154 1.17 3.53 -5.55
C ILE A 154 0.58 2.42 -6.42
N ILE A 155 1.34 1.91 -7.40
CA ILE A 155 0.93 0.79 -8.25
C ILE A 155 0.71 -0.48 -7.42
N LEU A 156 1.61 -0.76 -6.48
CA LEU A 156 1.49 -1.87 -5.52
C LEU A 156 0.30 -1.71 -4.55
N ASN A 157 -0.26 -0.51 -4.44
CA ASN A 157 -1.29 -0.16 -3.46
C ASN A 157 -0.90 -0.51 -2.00
N ASP A 158 0.39 -0.41 -1.67
CA ASP A 158 0.92 -0.72 -0.34
C ASP A 158 1.09 0.56 0.49
N ALA A 159 0.13 0.84 1.37
CA ALA A 159 0.10 2.04 2.18
C ALA A 159 1.29 2.14 3.16
N TYR A 160 1.84 1.02 3.62
CA TYR A 160 3.03 1.04 4.48
C TYR A 160 4.24 1.52 3.68
N LEU A 161 4.45 0.98 2.48
CA LEU A 161 5.57 1.39 1.62
C LEU A 161 5.43 2.85 1.19
N GLN A 162 4.22 3.29 0.82
CA GLN A 162 3.96 4.70 0.48
C GLN A 162 4.34 5.63 1.64
N ALA A 163 3.92 5.31 2.87
CA ALA A 163 4.26 6.11 4.03
C ALA A 163 5.77 6.07 4.34
N ALA A 164 6.42 4.91 4.23
CA ALA A 164 7.86 4.76 4.44
C ALA A 164 8.70 5.58 3.44
N VAL A 165 8.33 5.62 2.15
CA VAL A 165 9.03 6.45 1.16
C VAL A 165 8.90 7.92 1.48
N ASN A 166 7.72 8.39 1.87
CA ASN A 166 7.55 9.79 2.26
C ASN A 166 8.41 10.15 3.48
N VAL A 167 8.55 9.23 4.47
CA VAL A 167 9.50 9.41 5.58
C VAL A 167 10.94 9.53 5.07
N ASN A 168 11.37 8.67 4.14
CA ASN A 168 12.72 8.71 3.59
C ASN A 168 13.00 10.01 2.79
N ILE A 169 12.03 10.49 2.00
CA ILE A 169 12.13 11.78 1.30
C ILE A 169 12.25 12.93 2.32
N SER A 170 11.46 12.88 3.40
CA SER A 170 11.50 13.91 4.45
C SER A 170 12.85 14.02 5.13
N ASP A 171 13.57 12.90 5.27
CA ASP A 171 14.90 12.84 5.87
C ASP A 171 15.96 13.51 4.99
N ILE A 172 15.80 13.46 3.66
CA ILE A 172 16.65 14.27 2.76
C ILE A 172 16.37 15.74 2.99
N TYR A 173 15.10 16.19 2.92
CA TYR A 173 14.79 17.60 3.11
C TYR A 173 15.21 18.13 4.49
N TYR A 174 15.08 17.32 5.54
CA TYR A 174 15.53 17.65 6.89
C TYR A 174 17.04 17.91 6.93
N ARG A 175 17.84 17.02 6.33
CA ARG A 175 19.32 17.14 6.27
C ARG A 175 19.83 18.35 5.48
N TYR A 176 18.96 19.01 4.73
CA TYR A 176 19.26 20.20 3.94
C TYR A 176 18.42 21.39 4.40
N ASN A 177 17.97 21.44 5.66
CA ASN A 177 17.23 22.58 6.25
C ASN A 177 15.92 22.98 5.59
N PHE A 178 15.38 22.15 4.70
CA PHE A 178 14.06 22.34 4.12
C PHE A 178 12.99 21.78 5.04
N TYR A 179 12.93 22.27 6.29
CA TYR A 179 12.07 21.72 7.34
C TYR A 179 10.58 21.75 6.98
N ASN A 180 10.13 22.78 6.26
CA ASN A 180 8.75 22.85 5.78
C ASN A 180 8.42 21.73 4.77
N GLN A 181 9.33 21.44 3.85
CA GLN A 181 9.20 20.34 2.88
C GLN A 181 9.29 18.98 3.60
N SER A 182 10.21 18.85 4.56
CA SER A 182 10.29 17.65 5.41
C SER A 182 8.96 17.40 6.13
N LEU A 183 8.42 18.42 6.81
CA LEU A 183 7.12 18.36 7.49
C LEU A 183 5.96 18.06 6.52
N TYR A 184 6.00 18.57 5.29
CA TYR A 184 5.01 18.24 4.26
C TYR A 184 5.01 16.73 3.97
N TYR A 185 6.16 16.13 3.66
CA TYR A 185 6.24 14.69 3.38
C TYR A 185 5.90 13.84 4.61
N LEU A 186 6.29 14.26 5.82
CA LEU A 186 5.90 13.59 7.07
C LEU A 186 4.38 13.65 7.30
N SER A 187 3.76 14.78 6.97
CA SER A 187 2.30 14.94 7.04
C SER A 187 1.59 14.00 6.06
N GLN A 188 2.11 13.87 4.83
CA GLN A 188 1.60 12.89 3.87
C GLN A 188 1.73 11.46 4.39
N ALA A 189 2.90 11.09 4.94
CA ALA A 189 3.12 9.77 5.54
C ALA A 189 2.12 9.47 6.68
N LEU A 190 1.84 10.48 7.52
CA LEU A 190 0.88 10.36 8.62
C LEU A 190 -0.55 10.19 8.11
N ILE A 191 -0.96 11.00 7.14
CA ILE A 191 -2.29 10.93 6.51
C ILE A 191 -2.52 9.55 5.91
N ILE A 192 -1.57 9.03 5.12
CA ILE A 192 -1.64 7.69 4.52
C ILE A 192 -1.76 6.62 5.62
N SER A 193 -0.92 6.70 6.65
CA SER A 193 -0.92 5.75 7.77
C SER A 193 -2.24 5.72 8.54
N ILE A 194 -2.89 6.88 8.72
CA ILE A 194 -4.18 7.01 9.40
C ILE A 194 -5.31 6.52 8.49
N LYS A 195 -5.40 7.05 7.26
CA LYS A 195 -6.46 6.76 6.29
C LYS A 195 -6.56 5.26 6.00
N HIS A 196 -5.41 4.60 5.83
CA HIS A 196 -5.35 3.17 5.49
C HIS A 196 -5.18 2.25 6.71
N LYS A 197 -5.25 2.79 7.94
CA LYS A 197 -5.15 2.03 9.19
C LYS A 197 -3.93 1.08 9.24
N VAL A 198 -2.76 1.57 8.80
CA VAL A 198 -1.50 0.81 8.84
C VAL A 198 -1.27 0.30 10.27
N ARG A 199 -1.05 -1.01 10.41
CA ARG A 199 -1.08 -1.76 11.68
C ARG A 199 0.29 -1.85 12.37
N GLU A 200 1.20 -0.93 12.03
CA GLU A 200 2.59 -0.93 12.46
C GLU A 200 2.87 0.32 13.31
N PRO A 201 2.71 0.25 14.65
CA PRO A 201 2.92 1.40 15.54
C PRO A 201 4.30 2.04 15.39
N ARG A 202 5.30 1.23 15.07
CA ARG A 202 6.70 1.67 14.85
C ARG A 202 6.80 2.73 13.76
N LEU A 203 6.06 2.60 12.66
CA LEU A 203 6.09 3.58 11.58
C LEU A 203 5.54 4.93 12.04
N LYS A 204 4.42 4.92 12.78
CA LYS A 204 3.84 6.15 13.36
C LYS A 204 4.79 6.80 14.36
N ASN A 205 5.47 6.01 15.19
CA ASN A 205 6.46 6.51 16.14
C ASN A 205 7.64 7.19 15.41
N VAL A 206 8.14 6.60 14.31
CA VAL A 206 9.17 7.23 13.47
C VAL A 206 8.67 8.56 12.90
N ILE A 207 7.44 8.60 12.36
CA ILE A 207 6.87 9.84 11.82
C ILE A 207 6.77 10.92 12.91
N TYR A 208 6.25 10.60 14.09
CA TYR A 208 6.13 11.55 15.20
C TYR A 208 7.49 12.05 15.70
N TYR A 209 8.47 11.16 15.78
CA TYR A 209 9.83 11.53 16.16
C TYR A 209 10.46 12.47 15.11
N ASN A 210 10.38 12.15 13.81
CA ASN A 210 10.94 13.01 12.76
C ASN A 210 10.23 14.38 12.70
N ILE A 211 8.92 14.45 12.97
CA ILE A 211 8.20 15.72 13.11
C ILE A 211 8.73 16.50 14.32
N SER A 212 8.96 15.81 15.44
CA SER A 212 9.55 16.41 16.65
C SER A 212 10.94 17.00 16.36
N GLU A 213 11.80 16.29 15.62
CA GLU A 213 13.12 16.78 15.23
C GLU A 213 13.04 18.05 14.39
N ASN A 214 12.12 18.11 13.41
CA ASN A 214 11.88 19.31 12.62
C ASN A 214 11.44 20.48 13.50
N TYR A 215 10.47 20.28 14.41
CA TYR A 215 10.03 21.35 15.30
C TYR A 215 11.08 21.80 16.31
N PHE A 216 11.93 20.87 16.77
CA PHE A 216 13.10 21.21 17.58
C PHE A 216 14.04 22.15 16.82
N ARG A 217 14.41 21.81 15.58
CA ARG A 217 15.26 22.65 14.72
C ARG A 217 14.64 24.00 14.39
N MET A 218 13.32 24.06 14.28
CA MET A 218 12.58 25.30 14.04
C MET A 218 12.29 26.12 15.30
N GLY A 219 12.70 25.67 16.49
CA GLY A 219 12.42 26.34 17.77
C GLY A 219 10.93 26.40 18.14
N ARG A 220 10.11 25.46 17.65
CA ARG A 220 8.65 25.42 17.85
C ARG A 220 8.29 24.57 19.07
N LEU A 221 8.39 25.15 20.27
CA LEU A 221 8.18 24.46 21.55
C LEU A 221 6.83 23.74 21.65
N ASP A 222 5.71 24.44 21.48
CA ASP A 222 4.36 23.86 21.62
C ASP A 222 4.12 22.67 20.67
N SER A 223 4.67 22.76 19.46
CA SER A 223 4.56 21.69 18.46
C SER A 223 5.42 20.49 18.83
N LEU A 224 6.63 20.71 19.35
CA LEU A 224 7.47 19.65 19.89
C LEU A 224 6.80 18.97 21.09
N GLU A 225 6.22 19.72 22.03
CA GLU A 225 5.51 19.18 23.20
C GLU A 225 4.36 18.25 22.79
N ASN A 226 3.54 18.69 21.83
CA ASN A 226 2.45 17.88 21.30
C ASN A 226 2.93 16.54 20.72
N TYR A 227 3.98 16.55 19.90
CA TYR A 227 4.48 15.30 19.29
C TYR A 227 5.29 14.43 20.27
N ASN A 228 5.96 15.01 21.27
CA ASN A 228 6.54 14.27 22.39
C ASN A 228 5.45 13.53 23.18
N GLN A 229 4.30 14.18 23.46
CA GLN A 229 3.18 13.52 24.12
C GLN A 229 2.63 12.36 23.29
N LYS A 230 2.50 12.53 21.96
CA LYS A 230 2.08 11.44 21.06
C LYS A 230 3.03 10.23 21.07
N LEU A 231 4.33 10.46 21.27
CA LEU A 231 5.31 9.39 21.46
C LEU A 231 5.08 8.68 22.81
N LYS A 232 4.85 9.43 23.89
CA LYS A 232 4.58 8.89 25.23
C LYS A 232 3.28 8.09 25.30
N ASP A 233 2.26 8.48 24.53
CA ASP A 233 0.97 7.78 24.47
C ASP A 233 1.02 6.47 23.65
N SER A 234 2.14 6.21 22.96
CA SER A 234 2.30 5.01 22.14
C SER A 234 2.38 3.75 23.00
N LYS A 235 1.67 2.69 22.59
CA LYS A 235 1.68 1.38 23.27
C LYS A 235 2.89 0.50 22.89
N ASP A 236 3.73 0.95 21.96
CA ASP A 236 4.95 0.23 21.58
C ASP A 236 5.92 0.19 22.77
N LYS A 237 6.67 -0.90 22.91
CA LYS A 237 7.68 -1.09 23.97
C LYS A 237 9.09 -1.25 23.40
N SER A 238 9.30 -0.82 22.16
CA SER A 238 10.59 -0.93 21.50
C SER A 238 11.63 0.01 22.11
N TYR A 239 12.91 -0.41 22.11
CA TYR A 239 14.03 0.44 22.51
C TYR A 239 14.13 1.72 21.66
N LYS A 240 13.65 1.67 20.40
CA LYS A 240 13.60 2.83 19.50
C LYS A 240 12.63 3.88 20.03
N LEU A 241 11.42 3.49 20.43
CA LEU A 241 10.48 4.44 21.04
C LEU A 241 11.05 5.03 22.33
N TYR A 242 11.69 4.21 23.17
CA TYR A 242 12.37 4.70 24.37
C TYR A 242 13.40 5.78 24.03
N THR A 243 14.22 5.55 23.01
CA THR A 243 15.20 6.54 22.50
C THR A 243 14.50 7.81 22.03
N TYR A 244 13.43 7.69 21.23
CA TYR A 244 12.68 8.86 20.72
C TYR A 244 12.07 9.71 21.83
N ILE A 245 11.44 9.09 22.83
CA ILE A 245 10.87 9.79 23.98
C ILE A 245 11.96 10.52 24.74
N LYS A 246 13.04 9.82 25.14
CA LYS A 246 14.12 10.42 25.93
C LYS A 246 14.85 11.54 25.20
N ARG A 247 15.02 11.39 23.89
CA ARG A 247 15.64 12.43 23.07
C ARG A 247 14.77 13.68 22.98
N THR A 248 13.48 13.50 22.70
CA THR A 248 12.54 14.62 22.64
C THR A 248 12.27 15.25 24.01
N ASP A 249 12.40 14.50 25.11
CA ASP A 249 12.34 15.05 26.47
C ASP A 249 13.45 16.08 26.71
N TYR A 250 14.72 15.76 26.39
CA TYR A 250 15.78 16.74 26.57
C TYR A 250 15.74 17.85 25.49
N TYR A 251 15.15 17.62 24.31
CA TYR A 251 14.89 18.70 23.34
C TYR A 251 13.99 19.79 23.94
N LEU A 252 12.99 19.40 24.72
CA LEU A 252 12.13 20.33 25.45
C LEU A 252 12.93 21.15 26.47
N ASP A 253 13.78 20.49 27.27
CA ASP A 253 14.67 21.19 28.20
C ASP A 253 15.55 22.23 27.49
N LEU A 254 16.09 21.89 26.31
CA LEU A 254 16.93 22.80 25.53
C LEU A 254 16.16 24.01 25.02
N LEU A 255 14.95 23.83 24.47
CA LEU A 255 14.13 24.96 23.99
C LEU A 255 13.58 25.82 25.12
N GLN A 256 13.36 25.23 26.29
CA GLN A 256 12.96 25.95 27.51
C GLN A 256 14.13 26.64 28.22
N HIS A 257 15.35 26.57 27.66
CA HIS A 257 16.57 27.14 28.23
C HIS A 257 16.97 26.51 29.59
N ASN A 258 16.48 25.31 29.88
CA ASN A 258 16.80 24.52 31.07
C ASN A 258 18.11 23.73 30.86
N TYR A 259 19.19 24.42 30.49
CA TYR A 259 20.43 23.78 30.02
C TYR A 259 21.07 22.84 31.04
N LYS A 260 21.06 23.17 32.34
CA LYS A 260 21.56 22.28 33.39
C LYS A 260 20.80 20.96 33.47
N SER A 261 19.47 21.02 33.33
CA SER A 261 18.62 19.81 33.28
C SER A 261 18.96 18.98 32.05
N ALA A 262 19.03 19.62 30.88
CA ALA A 262 19.39 18.95 29.63
C ALA A 262 20.76 18.25 29.72
N ILE A 263 21.79 18.93 30.25
CA ILE A 263 23.13 18.36 30.48
C ILE A 263 23.03 17.11 31.36
N GLY A 264 22.37 17.21 32.52
CA GLY A 264 22.20 16.08 33.44
C GLY A 264 21.50 14.89 32.77
N ASN A 265 20.40 15.16 32.06
CA ASN A 265 19.62 14.15 31.35
C ASN A 265 20.44 13.46 30.25
N ILE A 266 21.15 14.21 29.41
CA ILE A 266 21.95 13.63 28.31
C ILE A 266 23.12 12.79 28.86
N LEU A 267 23.79 13.23 29.94
CA LEU A 267 24.87 12.47 30.58
C LEU A 267 24.39 11.16 31.22
N ILE A 268 23.16 11.13 31.75
CA ILE A 268 22.53 9.90 32.24
C ILE A 268 22.26 8.96 31.06
N LEU A 269 21.67 9.48 29.97
CA LEU A 269 21.36 8.70 28.77
C LEU A 269 22.60 8.12 28.08
N GLN A 270 23.75 8.81 28.15
CA GLN A 270 25.02 8.29 27.64
C GLN A 270 25.45 6.96 28.29
N LYS A 271 25.02 6.72 29.53
CA LYS A 271 25.34 5.51 30.30
C LYS A 271 24.20 4.48 30.29
N ASP A 272 23.05 4.84 29.73
CA ASP A 272 21.86 4.00 29.69
C ASP A 272 21.96 2.97 28.56
N ARG A 273 21.92 1.68 28.92
CA ARG A 273 22.01 0.57 27.95
C ARG A 273 20.78 0.43 27.06
N LEU A 274 19.63 0.99 27.46
CA LEU A 274 18.40 0.96 26.67
C LEU A 274 18.33 2.14 25.68
N TYR A 275 19.13 3.18 25.90
CA TYR A 275 19.21 4.35 25.05
C TYR A 275 20.28 4.16 23.98
N LYS A 276 19.92 4.41 22.71
CA LYS A 276 20.92 4.43 21.64
C LYS A 276 21.53 5.82 21.54
N PHE A 277 22.66 6.03 22.23
CA PHE A 277 23.40 7.29 22.18
C PHE A 277 24.10 7.47 20.83
N GLU A 278 23.81 8.59 20.17
CA GLU A 278 24.29 8.92 18.83
C GLU A 278 24.99 10.28 18.83
N SER A 279 25.65 10.62 17.73
CA SER A 279 26.42 11.86 17.65
C SER A 279 25.58 13.13 17.69
N LEU A 280 24.31 13.04 17.30
CA LEU A 280 23.34 14.10 17.51
C LEU A 280 23.18 14.44 19.00
N ASP A 281 23.20 13.43 19.88
CA ASP A 281 23.15 13.64 21.32
C ASP A 281 24.40 14.37 21.83
N LYS A 282 25.58 14.05 21.28
CA LYS A 282 26.82 14.78 21.57
C LYS A 282 26.74 16.24 21.12
N GLN A 283 26.21 16.50 19.94
CA GLN A 283 26.03 17.87 19.44
C GLN A 283 25.12 18.68 20.35
N ASN A 284 23.97 18.12 20.72
CA ASN A 284 23.02 18.78 21.61
C ASN A 284 23.60 19.00 23.02
N LEU A 285 24.39 18.05 23.53
CA LEU A 285 25.12 18.23 24.79
C LEU A 285 26.15 19.37 24.71
N ALA A 286 26.85 19.50 23.59
CA ALA A 286 27.83 20.58 23.41
C ALA A 286 27.15 21.95 23.36
N ILE A 287 26.00 22.05 22.68
CA ILE A 287 25.16 23.25 22.67
C ILE A 287 24.67 23.57 24.08
N ALA A 288 24.22 22.56 24.83
CA ALA A 288 23.78 22.74 26.22
C ALA A 288 24.92 23.28 27.10
N TYR A 289 26.12 22.70 27.01
CA TYR A 289 27.30 23.18 27.74
C TYR A 289 27.66 24.62 27.41
N TYR A 290 27.62 25.00 26.12
CA TYR A 290 27.89 26.36 25.70
C TYR A 290 26.91 27.36 26.32
N ASN A 291 25.61 27.04 26.29
CA ASN A 291 24.57 27.90 26.83
C ASN A 291 24.56 27.94 28.36
N ASP A 292 25.03 26.88 29.04
CA ASP A 292 25.29 26.87 30.49
C ASP A 292 26.64 27.53 30.87
N ASN A 293 27.35 28.13 29.90
CA ASN A 293 28.64 28.79 30.09
C ASN A 293 29.79 27.86 30.56
N THR A 294 29.67 26.56 30.31
CA THR A 294 30.73 25.55 30.58
C THR A 294 31.59 25.33 29.33
N LEU A 295 32.28 26.39 28.93
CA LEU A 295 32.88 26.54 27.59
C LEU A 295 33.91 25.46 27.24
N ASP A 296 34.74 25.01 28.18
CA ASP A 296 35.77 23.99 27.90
C ASP A 296 35.17 22.63 27.56
N SER A 297 34.06 22.28 28.21
CA SER A 297 33.34 21.03 27.94
C SER A 297 32.61 21.09 26.61
N ALA A 298 32.02 22.24 26.28
CA ALA A 298 31.46 22.49 24.95
C ALA A 298 32.52 22.34 23.85
N LYS A 299 33.65 23.07 23.98
CA LYS A 299 34.76 23.05 23.02
C LYS A 299 35.28 21.64 22.77
N LYS A 300 35.61 20.91 23.84
CA LYS A 300 36.13 19.54 23.75
C LYS A 300 35.17 18.62 23.01
N LEU A 301 33.86 18.73 23.28
CA LEU A 301 32.86 17.87 22.65
C LEU A 301 32.66 18.23 21.18
N ILE A 302 32.68 19.52 20.84
CA ILE A 302 32.60 19.98 19.44
C ILE A 302 33.80 19.46 18.63
N GLU A 303 35.01 19.62 19.14
CA GLU A 303 36.23 19.13 18.50
C GLU A 303 36.18 17.61 18.26
N GLN A 304 35.66 16.84 19.23
CA GLN A 304 35.45 15.41 19.07
C GLN A 304 34.44 15.08 17.95
N VAL A 305 33.33 15.83 17.85
CA VAL A 305 32.32 15.62 16.82
C VAL A 305 32.85 15.98 15.43
N LEU A 306 33.66 17.04 15.31
CA LEU A 306 34.24 17.48 14.04
C LEU A 306 35.28 16.50 13.47
N VAL A 307 36.05 15.82 14.35
CA VAL A 307 37.10 14.87 13.95
C VAL A 307 36.54 13.46 13.63
N ASP A 308 35.32 13.15 14.08
CA ASP A 308 34.72 11.84 13.86
C ASP A 308 34.43 11.58 12.37
N LYS A 309 35.33 10.83 11.72
CA LYS A 309 35.24 10.46 10.30
C LYS A 309 34.01 9.59 9.99
N ALA A 310 33.51 8.82 10.96
CA ALA A 310 32.32 8.00 10.76
C ALA A 310 31.05 8.84 10.59
N GLN A 311 31.10 10.13 10.96
CA GLN A 311 29.96 11.01 10.86
C GLN A 311 29.72 11.58 9.47
N ASN A 312 30.74 11.63 8.60
CA ASN A 312 30.72 12.41 7.35
C ASN A 312 29.82 13.66 7.47
N ASN A 313 30.01 14.43 8.56
CA ASN A 313 28.99 15.38 9.03
C ASN A 313 28.58 16.30 7.87
N HIS A 314 27.27 16.47 7.69
CA HIS A 314 26.74 17.39 6.69
C HIS A 314 27.38 18.78 6.86
N PRO A 315 27.67 19.50 5.77
CA PRO A 315 28.27 20.85 5.83
C PRO A 315 27.51 21.79 6.77
N GLU A 316 26.20 21.63 6.88
CA GLU A 316 25.35 22.32 7.84
C GLU A 316 25.82 22.14 9.30
N ILE A 317 25.92 20.88 9.75
CA ILE A 317 26.36 20.55 11.10
C ILE A 317 27.76 21.11 11.34
N LYS A 318 28.65 20.98 10.35
CA LYS A 318 30.02 21.48 10.47
C LYS A 318 30.05 23.01 10.61
N TYR A 319 29.28 23.75 9.83
CA TYR A 319 29.27 25.21 9.96
C TYR A 319 28.79 25.62 11.35
N ASN A 320 27.67 25.05 11.84
CA ASN A 320 27.12 25.37 13.17
C ASN A 320 28.12 25.07 14.29
N LEU A 321 28.84 23.96 14.19
CA LEU A 321 29.87 23.58 15.16
C LEU A 321 31.09 24.53 15.12
N TYR A 322 31.54 24.94 13.93
CA TYR A 322 32.61 25.93 13.81
C TYR A 322 32.19 27.32 14.28
N GLU A 323 30.94 27.73 14.02
CA GLU A 323 30.38 28.98 14.53
C GLU A 323 30.40 28.97 16.06
N LEU A 324 29.94 27.88 16.68
CA LEU A 324 29.96 27.71 18.13
C LEU A 324 31.38 27.74 18.73
N LEU A 325 32.36 27.14 18.05
CA LEU A 325 33.78 27.26 18.44
C LEU A 325 34.29 28.69 18.34
N GLY A 326 33.85 29.44 17.33
CA GLY A 326 34.15 30.87 17.18
C GLY A 326 33.59 31.68 18.34
N GLU A 327 32.33 31.46 18.70
CA GLU A 327 31.68 32.12 19.83
C GLU A 327 32.32 31.78 21.18
N ILE A 328 32.69 30.51 21.38
CA ILE A 328 33.45 30.09 22.57
C ILE A 328 34.78 30.84 22.64
N ALA A 329 35.52 30.93 21.54
CA ALA A 329 36.80 31.64 21.50
C ALA A 329 36.63 33.13 21.79
N VAL A 330 35.56 33.77 21.30
CA VAL A 330 35.22 35.16 21.65
C VAL A 330 35.00 35.30 23.16
N LYS A 331 34.18 34.44 23.78
CA LYS A 331 33.94 34.46 25.24
C LYS A 331 35.22 34.20 26.06
N GLN A 332 36.18 33.48 25.49
CA GLN A 332 37.50 33.21 26.08
C GLN A 332 38.55 34.29 25.75
N ASN A 333 38.18 35.35 25.03
CA ASN A 333 39.09 36.41 24.53
C ASN A 333 40.20 35.92 23.59
N ASP A 334 40.03 34.77 22.93
CA ASP A 334 40.95 34.25 21.91
C ASP A 334 40.52 34.69 20.50
N GLN A 335 40.82 35.95 20.17
CA GLN A 335 40.45 36.56 18.89
C GLN A 335 41.01 35.81 17.67
N LYS A 336 42.21 35.20 17.81
CA LYS A 336 42.85 34.45 16.74
C LYS A 336 42.05 33.19 16.42
N GLN A 337 41.70 32.41 17.45
CA GLN A 337 40.90 31.21 17.24
C GLN A 337 39.46 31.53 16.83
N ALA A 338 38.89 32.64 17.32
CA ALA A 338 37.59 33.10 16.86
C ALA A 338 37.59 33.33 15.33
N ALA A 339 38.57 34.08 14.81
CA ALA A 339 38.70 34.35 13.39
C ALA A 339 38.90 33.07 12.55
N ILE A 340 39.73 32.12 13.02
CA ILE A 340 39.95 30.84 12.33
C ILE A 340 38.64 30.05 12.23
N ASN A 341 37.93 29.90 13.35
CA ASN A 341 36.69 29.12 13.40
C ASN A 341 35.56 29.77 12.62
N PHE A 342 35.38 31.09 12.69
CA PHE A 342 34.38 31.78 11.86
C PHE A 342 34.70 31.68 10.36
N ASN A 343 35.98 31.69 9.96
CA ASN A 343 36.34 31.45 8.57
C ASN A 343 36.04 30.02 8.12
N MET A 344 36.27 29.02 8.98
CA MET A 344 35.87 27.64 8.71
C MET A 344 34.34 27.51 8.61
N ALA A 345 33.59 28.16 9.50
CA ALA A 345 32.13 28.21 9.45
C ALA A 345 31.64 28.84 8.13
N LEU A 346 32.24 29.95 7.70
CA LEU A 346 31.93 30.59 6.42
C LEU A 346 32.20 29.67 5.22
N GLN A 347 33.33 28.95 5.23
CA GLN A 347 33.66 28.00 4.17
C GLN A 347 32.62 26.87 4.10
N GLN A 348 32.29 26.26 5.25
CA GLN A 348 31.26 25.22 5.32
C GLN A 348 29.87 25.74 4.94
N SER A 349 29.54 26.98 5.31
CA SER A 349 28.28 27.64 4.94
C SER A 349 28.18 27.90 3.44
N LYS A 350 29.28 28.30 2.78
CA LYS A 350 29.33 28.43 1.30
C LYS A 350 29.12 27.08 0.62
N ASP A 351 29.80 26.04 1.08
CA ASP A 351 29.63 24.67 0.57
C ASP A 351 28.20 24.18 0.78
N ASN A 352 27.59 24.49 1.92
CA ASN A 352 26.20 24.19 2.21
C ASN A 352 25.25 24.96 1.28
N THR A 353 25.46 26.26 1.09
CA THR A 353 24.62 27.13 0.26
C THR A 353 24.60 26.68 -1.20
N ASN A 354 25.75 26.29 -1.75
CA ASN A 354 25.83 25.76 -3.11
C ASN A 354 24.96 24.50 -3.27
N LYS A 355 24.99 23.62 -2.27
CA LYS A 355 24.14 22.42 -2.23
C LYS A 355 22.65 22.77 -2.05
N LEU A 356 22.34 23.79 -1.24
CA LEU A 356 20.96 24.24 -1.01
C LEU A 356 20.33 24.84 -2.28
N ILE A 357 21.09 25.63 -3.05
CA ILE A 357 20.62 26.20 -4.32
C ILE A 357 20.24 25.07 -5.29
N GLU A 358 21.12 24.08 -5.42
CA GLU A 358 20.91 22.90 -6.26
C GLU A 358 19.65 22.11 -5.84
N VAL A 359 19.45 21.90 -4.54
CA VAL A 359 18.27 21.18 -4.02
C VAL A 359 16.99 22.03 -4.09
N GLY A 360 17.07 23.34 -3.86
CA GLY A 360 15.93 24.24 -3.83
C GLY A 360 15.25 24.40 -5.19
N ASP A 361 16.04 24.62 -6.25
CA ASP A 361 15.54 24.76 -7.62
C ASP A 361 14.90 23.47 -8.14
N VAL A 362 15.38 22.32 -7.65
CA VAL A 362 14.82 21.02 -7.97
C VAL A 362 13.59 20.73 -7.14
N ALA A 363 13.60 21.02 -5.84
CA ALA A 363 12.44 20.85 -4.96
C ALA A 363 11.22 21.63 -5.46
N LEU A 364 11.43 22.83 -6.01
CA LEU A 364 10.36 23.66 -6.56
C LEU A 364 9.75 23.06 -7.83
N ARG A 365 10.60 22.62 -8.77
CA ARG A 365 10.18 21.89 -9.98
C ARG A 365 9.49 20.57 -9.65
N MET A 366 10.03 19.83 -8.69
CA MET A 366 9.49 18.54 -8.26
C MET A 366 8.17 18.67 -7.47
N LYS A 367 7.94 19.77 -6.75
CA LYS A 367 6.66 20.06 -6.10
C LYS A 367 5.56 20.30 -7.14
N LEU A 368 5.88 20.97 -8.26
CA LEU A 368 4.92 21.15 -9.36
C LEU A 368 4.50 19.80 -9.94
N ASP A 369 5.45 18.91 -10.22
CA ASP A 369 5.16 17.54 -10.67
C ASP A 369 4.31 16.74 -9.66
N ASP A 370 4.58 16.86 -8.35
CA ASP A 370 3.81 16.14 -7.32
C ASP A 370 2.36 16.67 -7.23
N VAL A 371 2.16 17.98 -7.40
CA VAL A 371 0.83 18.59 -7.47
C VAL A 371 0.11 18.16 -8.75
N GLU A 372 0.81 18.14 -9.88
CA GLU A 372 0.26 17.68 -11.16
C GLU A 372 -0.12 16.19 -11.09
N ASN A 373 0.71 15.35 -10.50
CA ASN A 373 0.39 13.94 -10.31
C ASN A 373 -0.79 13.73 -9.36
N ALA A 374 -0.86 14.47 -8.24
CA ALA A 374 -2.02 14.41 -7.35
C ALA A 374 -3.30 14.88 -8.06
N TYR A 375 -3.20 15.92 -8.87
CA TYR A 375 -4.30 16.39 -9.72
C TYR A 375 -4.72 15.32 -10.72
N ASN A 376 -3.77 14.69 -11.43
CA ASN A 376 -4.04 13.63 -12.39
C ASN A 376 -4.69 12.41 -11.73
N GLN A 377 -4.24 12.00 -10.53
CA GLN A 377 -4.87 10.94 -9.76
C GLN A 377 -6.30 11.30 -9.34
N HIS A 378 -6.55 12.54 -8.94
CA HIS A 378 -7.91 13.01 -8.66
C HIS A 378 -8.78 12.96 -9.91
N VAL A 379 -8.25 13.35 -11.07
CA VAL A 379 -8.94 13.29 -12.37
C VAL A 379 -9.24 11.85 -12.77
N GLU A 380 -8.30 10.92 -12.61
CA GLU A 380 -8.52 9.50 -12.91
C GLU A 380 -9.57 8.87 -11.98
N THR A 381 -9.51 9.17 -10.68
CA THR A 381 -10.50 8.70 -9.71
C THR A 381 -11.89 9.20 -10.11
N TYR A 382 -12.01 10.49 -10.45
CA TYR A 382 -13.26 11.08 -10.92
C TYR A 382 -13.76 10.46 -12.23
N LYS A 383 -12.85 10.16 -13.17
CA LYS A 383 -13.18 9.48 -14.43
C LYS A 383 -13.72 8.08 -14.18
N ASN A 384 -13.10 7.33 -13.26
CA ASN A 384 -13.53 5.98 -12.88
C ASN A 384 -14.90 5.99 -12.19
N GLU A 385 -15.12 6.93 -11.26
CA GLU A 385 -16.43 7.13 -10.62
C GLU A 385 -17.52 7.48 -11.65
N ARG A 386 -17.21 8.36 -12.60
CA ARG A 386 -18.12 8.72 -13.70
C ARG A 386 -18.44 7.54 -14.61
N LEU A 387 -17.44 6.71 -14.96
CA LEU A 387 -17.65 5.50 -15.78
C LEU A 387 -18.56 4.50 -15.06
N TRP A 388 -18.37 4.31 -13.75
CA TRP A 388 -19.25 3.49 -12.93
C TRP A 388 -20.68 4.01 -12.93
N LEU A 389 -20.86 5.33 -12.81
CA LEU A 389 -22.19 5.95 -12.82
C LEU A 389 -22.89 5.77 -14.18
N ILE A 390 -22.17 5.90 -15.29
CA ILE A 390 -22.68 5.61 -16.64
C ILE A 390 -23.09 4.14 -16.77
N MET A 391 -22.27 3.20 -16.28
CA MET A 391 -22.61 1.77 -16.30
C MET A 391 -23.89 1.47 -15.50
N VAL A 392 -24.06 2.07 -14.33
CA VAL A 392 -25.28 1.93 -13.52
C VAL A 392 -26.51 2.42 -14.29
N VAL A 393 -26.41 3.55 -14.99
CA VAL A 393 -27.51 4.09 -15.81
C VAL A 393 -27.86 3.15 -16.98
N ILE A 394 -26.85 2.62 -17.68
CA ILE A 394 -27.05 1.67 -18.79
C ILE A 394 -27.76 0.40 -18.28
N VAL A 395 -27.29 -0.18 -17.17
CA VAL A 395 -27.90 -1.37 -16.55
C VAL A 395 -29.35 -1.09 -16.14
N ALA A 396 -29.64 0.09 -15.58
CA ALA A 396 -31.01 0.46 -15.24
C ALA A 396 -31.92 0.54 -16.47
N LEU A 397 -31.45 1.16 -17.56
CA LEU A 397 -32.20 1.25 -18.83
C LEU A 397 -32.45 -0.14 -19.45
N LEU A 398 -31.44 -1.01 -19.46
CA LEU A 398 -31.59 -2.39 -19.95
C LEU A 398 -32.60 -3.17 -19.12
N THR A 399 -32.59 -2.99 -17.79
CA THR A 399 -33.55 -3.63 -16.89
C THR A 399 -34.99 -3.19 -17.20
N ILE A 400 -35.22 -1.89 -17.42
CA ILE A 400 -36.54 -1.34 -17.81
C ILE A 400 -36.98 -1.90 -19.17
N ALA A 401 -36.08 -1.94 -20.15
CA ALA A 401 -36.36 -2.49 -21.47
C ALA A 401 -36.73 -3.99 -21.40
N PHE A 402 -35.99 -4.77 -20.61
CA PHE A 402 -36.25 -6.18 -20.37
C PHE A 402 -37.64 -6.40 -19.75
N ILE A 403 -37.98 -5.67 -18.67
CA ILE A 403 -39.30 -5.73 -18.02
C ILE A 403 -40.40 -5.39 -19.04
N THR A 404 -40.19 -4.37 -19.88
CA THR A 404 -41.17 -3.93 -20.87
C THR A 404 -41.41 -4.98 -21.96
N LEU A 405 -40.34 -5.59 -22.48
CA LEU A 405 -40.43 -6.67 -23.47
C LEU A 405 -41.12 -7.90 -22.88
N PHE A 406 -40.78 -8.26 -21.64
CA PHE A 406 -41.38 -9.39 -20.94
C PHE A 406 -42.89 -9.16 -20.71
N TYR A 407 -43.27 -7.97 -20.26
CA TYR A 407 -44.68 -7.58 -20.11
C TYR A 407 -45.44 -7.60 -21.44
N ARG A 408 -44.83 -7.07 -22.52
CA ARG A 408 -45.41 -7.09 -23.86
C ARG A 408 -45.64 -8.52 -24.36
N ASN A 409 -44.67 -9.41 -24.14
CA ASN A 409 -44.77 -10.81 -24.56
C ASN A 409 -45.91 -11.54 -23.83
N ILE A 410 -45.99 -11.38 -22.50
CA ILE A 410 -47.12 -11.94 -21.71
C ILE A 410 -48.46 -11.39 -22.20
N LYS A 411 -48.55 -10.09 -22.46
CA LYS A 411 -49.78 -9.46 -22.95
C LYS A 411 -50.18 -9.97 -24.34
N GLN A 412 -49.22 -10.14 -25.25
CA GLN A 412 -49.46 -10.71 -26.58
C GLN A 412 -49.93 -12.15 -26.49
N LYS A 413 -49.26 -13.00 -25.69
CA LYS A 413 -49.66 -14.39 -25.45
C LYS A 413 -51.11 -14.48 -24.98
N ARG A 414 -51.48 -13.70 -23.95
CA ARG A 414 -52.88 -13.64 -23.45
C ARG A 414 -53.89 -13.17 -24.49
N HIS A 415 -53.50 -12.26 -25.39
CA HIS A 415 -54.39 -11.79 -26.45
C HIS A 415 -54.65 -12.88 -27.49
N TYR A 416 -53.61 -13.62 -27.90
CA TYR A 416 -53.75 -14.76 -28.80
C TYR A 416 -54.58 -15.90 -28.20
N GLU A 417 -54.36 -16.23 -26.92
CA GLU A 417 -55.18 -17.22 -26.20
C GLU A 417 -56.67 -16.83 -26.21
N LYS A 418 -56.98 -15.55 -25.98
CA LYS A 418 -58.37 -15.06 -26.05
C LYS A 418 -58.97 -15.16 -27.45
N LEU A 419 -58.19 -14.84 -28.50
CA LEU A 419 -58.64 -14.93 -29.88
C LEU A 419 -58.91 -16.39 -30.28
N LEU A 420 -58.01 -17.31 -29.90
CA LEU A 420 -58.16 -18.73 -30.15
C LEU A 420 -59.43 -19.28 -29.48
N PHE A 421 -59.62 -18.95 -28.20
CA PHE A 421 -60.81 -19.36 -27.46
C PHE A 421 -62.11 -18.80 -28.05
N ALA A 422 -62.10 -17.54 -28.51
CA ALA A 422 -63.26 -16.94 -29.17
C ALA A 422 -63.59 -17.62 -30.49
N ALA A 423 -62.58 -17.94 -31.32
CA ALA A 423 -62.77 -18.65 -32.59
C ALA A 423 -63.30 -20.07 -32.39
N GLN A 424 -62.76 -20.82 -31.42
CA GLN A 424 -63.28 -22.14 -31.05
C GLN A 424 -64.74 -22.09 -30.61
N LYS A 425 -65.10 -21.09 -29.79
CA LYS A 425 -66.49 -20.89 -29.34
C LYS A 425 -67.43 -20.57 -30.50
N GLU A 426 -67.01 -19.72 -31.44
CA GLU A 426 -67.79 -19.40 -32.63
C GLU A 426 -67.99 -20.62 -33.53
N GLU A 427 -66.95 -21.43 -33.71
CA GLU A 427 -67.00 -22.66 -34.50
C GLU A 427 -67.95 -23.71 -33.88
N ILE A 428 -67.87 -23.93 -32.56
CA ILE A 428 -68.81 -24.82 -31.84
C ILE A 428 -70.25 -24.30 -31.97
N SER A 429 -70.45 -22.98 -31.85
CA SER A 429 -71.76 -22.36 -32.05
C SER A 429 -72.29 -22.57 -33.47
N PHE A 430 -71.42 -22.51 -34.48
CA PHE A 430 -71.76 -22.78 -35.87
C PHE A 430 -72.17 -24.25 -36.08
N ILE A 431 -71.38 -25.20 -35.58
CA ILE A 431 -71.70 -26.64 -35.69
C ILE A 431 -73.05 -26.94 -35.02
N ASN A 432 -73.28 -26.38 -33.83
CA ASN A 432 -74.54 -26.57 -33.10
C ASN A 432 -75.74 -25.97 -33.85
N SER A 433 -75.62 -24.73 -34.33
CA SER A 433 -76.72 -24.04 -35.00
C SER A 433 -77.02 -24.60 -36.40
N HIS A 434 -75.99 -24.99 -37.17
CA HIS A 434 -76.14 -25.30 -38.59
C HIS A 434 -76.14 -26.79 -38.90
N ASN A 435 -75.39 -27.60 -38.15
CA ASN A 435 -75.30 -29.04 -38.41
C ASN A 435 -76.25 -29.82 -37.49
N ILE A 436 -76.16 -29.60 -36.18
CA ILE A 436 -77.04 -30.30 -35.21
C ILE A 436 -78.50 -29.90 -35.43
N ARG A 437 -78.81 -28.60 -35.39
CA ARG A 437 -80.20 -28.14 -35.48
C ARG A 437 -80.86 -28.49 -36.80
N LYS A 438 -80.12 -28.46 -37.91
CA LYS A 438 -80.63 -28.82 -39.25
C LYS A 438 -81.01 -30.30 -39.30
N HIS A 439 -80.10 -31.19 -38.90
CA HIS A 439 -80.37 -32.63 -38.92
C HIS A 439 -81.46 -33.03 -37.92
N LEU A 440 -81.49 -32.41 -36.74
CA LEU A 440 -82.58 -32.59 -35.78
C LEU A 440 -83.93 -32.10 -36.33
N SER A 441 -83.98 -30.93 -36.96
CA SER A 441 -85.20 -30.38 -37.55
C SER A 441 -85.71 -31.26 -38.70
N ASN A 442 -84.80 -31.81 -39.51
CA ASN A 442 -85.16 -32.77 -40.55
C ASN A 442 -85.76 -34.05 -39.96
N ILE A 443 -85.16 -34.60 -38.91
CA ILE A 443 -85.69 -35.79 -38.21
C ILE A 443 -87.11 -35.49 -37.68
N LEU A 444 -87.28 -34.36 -36.98
CA LEU A 444 -88.59 -33.96 -36.43
C LEU A 444 -89.63 -33.74 -37.53
N GLY A 445 -89.25 -33.07 -38.63
CA GLY A 445 -90.15 -32.83 -39.76
C GLY A 445 -90.57 -34.13 -40.45
N ILE A 446 -89.64 -35.07 -40.64
CA ILE A 446 -89.97 -36.38 -41.22
C ILE A 446 -90.88 -37.19 -40.28
N ILE A 447 -90.64 -37.15 -38.96
CA ILE A 447 -91.51 -37.79 -37.97
C ILE A 447 -92.92 -37.18 -37.98
N ASP A 448 -93.04 -35.85 -38.10
CA ASP A 448 -94.33 -35.17 -38.16
C ASP A 448 -95.15 -35.56 -39.40
N VAL A 449 -94.49 -35.67 -40.56
CA VAL A 449 -95.11 -36.17 -41.80
C VAL A 449 -95.65 -37.59 -41.61
N ILE A 450 -94.84 -38.51 -41.07
CA ILE A 450 -95.27 -39.89 -40.77
C ILE A 450 -96.46 -39.91 -39.80
N ASN A 451 -96.44 -39.05 -38.76
CA ASN A 451 -97.47 -39.03 -37.73
C ASN A 451 -98.84 -38.56 -38.26
N ASN A 452 -98.82 -37.62 -39.21
CA ASN A 452 -100.00 -36.99 -39.79
C ASN A 452 -100.49 -37.66 -41.09
N SER A 453 -99.83 -38.72 -41.54
CA SER A 453 -100.21 -39.48 -42.74
C SER A 453 -101.42 -40.40 -42.51
N GLU A 454 -102.27 -40.50 -43.54
CA GLU A 454 -103.41 -41.43 -43.61
C GLU A 454 -102.95 -42.90 -43.77
N ASP A 455 -101.74 -43.15 -44.30
CA ASP A 455 -101.13 -44.47 -44.49
C ASP A 455 -99.72 -44.54 -43.89
N LYS A 456 -99.69 -44.69 -42.56
CA LYS A 456 -98.46 -44.70 -41.76
C LYS A 456 -97.46 -45.79 -42.16
N GLY A 457 -97.92 -46.92 -42.68
CA GLY A 457 -97.05 -48.05 -43.02
C GLY A 457 -96.22 -47.79 -44.26
N LYS A 458 -96.83 -47.19 -45.29
CA LYS A 458 -96.16 -46.89 -46.56
C LYS A 458 -95.25 -45.67 -46.46
N GLU A 459 -95.71 -44.60 -45.81
CA GLU A 459 -94.88 -43.40 -45.63
C GLU A 459 -93.68 -43.63 -44.71
N TYR A 460 -93.80 -44.50 -43.69
CA TYR A 460 -92.65 -44.90 -42.89
C TYR A 460 -91.57 -45.57 -43.74
N LEU A 461 -91.98 -46.47 -44.65
CA LEU A 461 -91.07 -47.21 -45.54
C LEU A 461 -90.35 -46.27 -46.53
N GLU A 462 -91.04 -45.23 -47.01
CA GLU A 462 -90.43 -44.21 -47.87
C GLU A 462 -89.51 -43.24 -47.08
N ALA A 463 -89.83 -42.98 -45.81
CA ALA A 463 -89.10 -42.04 -44.95
C ALA A 463 -87.92 -42.64 -44.18
N GLU A 464 -87.86 -43.97 -44.00
CA GLU A 464 -86.87 -44.68 -43.19
C GLU A 464 -85.42 -44.35 -43.59
N ASN A 465 -85.14 -44.29 -44.90
CA ASN A 465 -83.82 -43.95 -45.42
C ASN A 465 -83.40 -42.51 -45.07
N TYR A 466 -84.34 -41.56 -45.10
CA TYR A 466 -84.08 -40.16 -44.79
C TYR A 466 -83.90 -39.91 -43.29
N LEU A 467 -84.64 -40.64 -42.44
CA LEU A 467 -84.43 -40.65 -40.98
C LEU A 467 -83.07 -41.21 -40.63
N THR A 468 -82.72 -42.37 -41.19
CA THR A 468 -81.42 -43.02 -40.97
C THR A 468 -80.26 -42.11 -41.41
N TYR A 469 -80.39 -41.46 -42.56
CA TYR A 469 -79.40 -40.51 -43.04
C TYR A 469 -79.24 -39.31 -42.10
N SER A 470 -80.34 -38.69 -41.69
CA SER A 470 -80.31 -37.51 -40.82
C SER A 470 -79.79 -37.84 -39.42
N ALA A 471 -80.12 -39.03 -38.89
CA ALA A 471 -79.61 -39.51 -37.61
C ALA A 471 -78.09 -39.77 -37.64
N LYS A 472 -77.58 -40.39 -38.72
CA LYS A 472 -76.12 -40.57 -38.89
C LYS A 472 -75.39 -39.24 -38.98
N LYS A 473 -75.93 -38.27 -39.72
CA LYS A 473 -75.33 -36.94 -39.84
C LYS A 473 -75.39 -36.14 -38.53
N LEU A 474 -76.43 -36.35 -37.73
CA LEU A 474 -76.51 -35.80 -36.38
C LEU A 474 -75.45 -36.40 -35.45
N ASP A 475 -75.26 -37.72 -35.47
CA ASP A 475 -74.22 -38.41 -34.69
C ASP A 475 -72.81 -37.95 -35.08
N GLU A 476 -72.52 -37.80 -36.38
CA GLU A 476 -71.26 -37.23 -36.87
C GLU A 476 -71.04 -35.79 -36.35
N ALA A 477 -72.08 -34.95 -36.36
CA ALA A 477 -71.98 -33.57 -35.87
C ALA A 477 -71.75 -33.51 -34.35
N ILE A 478 -72.36 -34.42 -33.59
CA ILE A 478 -72.17 -34.53 -32.14
C ILE A 478 -70.76 -35.02 -31.80
N LYS A 479 -70.25 -36.05 -32.50
CA LYS A 479 -68.88 -36.54 -32.32
C LYS A 479 -67.83 -35.46 -32.58
N ASN A 480 -68.02 -34.67 -33.63
CA ASN A 480 -67.13 -33.56 -33.97
C ASN A 480 -67.10 -32.48 -32.88
N ILE A 481 -68.24 -32.22 -32.19
CA ILE A 481 -68.24 -31.34 -31.02
C ILE A 481 -67.47 -31.96 -29.84
N SER A 482 -67.68 -33.25 -29.56
CA SER A 482 -67.00 -33.92 -28.44
C SER A 482 -65.48 -33.94 -28.60
N GLU A 483 -64.98 -34.28 -29.79
CA GLU A 483 -63.53 -34.28 -30.08
C GLU A 483 -62.92 -32.88 -29.90
N LYS A 484 -63.63 -31.82 -30.32
CA LYS A 484 -63.18 -30.43 -30.18
C LYS A 484 -63.28 -29.87 -28.76
N LEU A 485 -64.08 -30.48 -27.89
CA LEU A 485 -64.13 -30.15 -26.47
C LEU A 485 -63.03 -30.88 -25.70
N GLU A 486 -62.65 -32.10 -26.10
CA GLU A 486 -61.53 -32.85 -25.51
C GLU A 486 -60.15 -32.24 -25.85
N ASP A 487 -59.99 -31.64 -27.04
CA ASP A 487 -58.78 -30.89 -27.41
C ASP A 487 -58.69 -29.49 -26.75
N GLY A 488 -59.72 -29.08 -25.98
CA GLY A 488 -59.85 -27.77 -25.35
C GLY A 488 -59.54 -27.71 -23.84
N ASP A 489 -59.40 -28.87 -23.19
CA ASP A 489 -58.89 -29.04 -21.81
C ASP A 489 -57.40 -29.43 -21.81
#